data_AF-A0A9E7VZX3-F1
#
_entry.id   AF-A0A9E7VZX3-F1
#
_cell.length_a   1.000
_cell.length_b   1.000
_cell.length_c   1.000
_cell.angle_alpha   90.00
_cell.angle_beta   90.00
_cell.angle_gamma   90.00
#
_symmetry.space_group_name_H-M   'P 1'
#
loop_
_entity.id
_entity.type
_entity.pdbx_description
1 polymer ?
#
loop_
_entity_poly.entity_id
_entity_poly.type
_entity_poly.pdbx_seq_one_letter_code
_entity_poly.pdbx_strand_id
1 'polypeptide(L)'
;MIDYLDTIEPDTDHSETEVHIVPELGDLTQKIKESKEATARAIELQAEAGLKNREIVRELRAQHLNVSDVAAVLEISRGRVAQLEHAQG
;
A
#
# COMPACT_ATOMS: atom_id res chain seq x y z
N MET A 1 -17.45 -26.14 19.76
CA MET A 1 -16.45 -26.65 18.81
C MET A 1 -15.32 -27.15 19.69
N ILE A 2 -15.04 -28.46 19.68
CA ILE A 2 -13.99 -29.05 20.51
C ILE A 2 -12.65 -28.73 19.83
N ASP A 3 -11.68 -28.16 20.56
CA ASP A 3 -10.32 -27.94 20.04
C ASP A 3 -9.64 -29.30 19.85
N TYR A 4 -8.76 -29.43 18.85
CA TYR A 4 -7.95 -30.63 18.69
C TYR A 4 -7.13 -30.94 19.95
N LEU A 5 -6.65 -29.91 20.66
CA LEU A 5 -5.91 -30.09 21.90
C LEU A 5 -6.76 -30.75 23.01
N ASP A 6 -8.05 -30.41 23.08
CA ASP A 6 -9.01 -31.03 24.01
C ASP A 6 -9.29 -32.50 23.68
N THR A 7 -8.96 -32.96 22.46
CA THR A 7 -9.07 -34.38 22.09
C THR A 7 -7.86 -35.21 22.49
N ILE A 8 -6.72 -34.56 22.77
CA ILE A 8 -5.46 -35.22 23.17
C ILE A 8 -5.28 -35.15 24.69
N GLU A 9 -5.56 -33.99 25.30
CA GLU A 9 -5.47 -33.77 26.75
C GLU A 9 -6.78 -33.17 27.28
N PRO A 10 -7.83 -33.99 27.47
CA PRO A 10 -9.16 -33.51 27.83
C PRO A 10 -9.27 -32.91 29.24
N ASP A 11 -8.31 -33.21 30.12
CA ASP A 11 -8.28 -32.71 31.50
C ASP A 11 -7.47 -31.39 31.63
N THR A 12 -6.85 -30.92 30.55
CA THR A 12 -6.09 -29.67 30.48
C THR A 12 -6.97 -28.57 29.86
N ASP A 13 -7.07 -27.41 30.52
CA ASP A 13 -7.81 -26.27 29.97
C ASP A 13 -6.95 -25.53 28.93
N HIS A 14 -7.34 -25.63 27.66
CA HIS A 14 -6.66 -24.97 26.54
C HIS A 14 -7.31 -23.65 26.12
N SER A 15 -8.34 -23.17 26.83
CA SER A 15 -9.15 -22.02 26.39
C SER A 15 -8.37 -20.72 26.20
N GLU A 16 -7.21 -20.57 26.86
CA GLU A 16 -6.31 -19.43 26.75
C GLU A 16 -5.04 -19.73 25.92
N THR A 17 -4.96 -20.89 25.27
CA THR A 17 -3.75 -21.32 24.54
C THR A 17 -3.60 -20.54 23.24
N GLU A 18 -2.48 -19.83 23.08
CA GLU A 18 -2.10 -19.16 21.84
C GLU A 18 -0.98 -19.94 21.13
N VAL A 19 -1.27 -20.47 19.95
CA VAL A 19 -0.29 -21.22 19.13
C VAL A 19 0.30 -20.31 18.06
N HIS A 20 1.58 -19.95 18.24
CA HIS A 20 2.34 -19.17 17.26
C HIS A 20 3.12 -20.11 16.33
N ILE A 21 2.69 -20.22 15.07
CA ILE A 21 3.41 -21.00 14.06
C ILE A 21 4.40 -20.08 13.34
N VAL A 22 5.69 -20.29 13.60
CA VAL A 22 6.77 -19.60 12.87
C VAL A 22 7.47 -20.62 11.97
N PRO A 23 7.19 -20.63 10.66
CA PRO A 23 7.83 -21.58 9.76
C PRO A 23 9.31 -21.21 9.56
N GLU A 24 10.20 -22.21 9.70
CA GLU A 24 11.60 -22.06 9.37
C GLU A 24 11.80 -22.20 7.85
N LEU A 25 11.87 -21.06 7.16
CA LEU A 25 11.95 -21.00 5.70
C LEU A 25 13.37 -20.74 5.17
N GLY A 26 14.38 -20.79 6.04
CA GLY A 26 15.78 -20.49 5.68
C GLY A 26 15.92 -19.13 4.98
N ASP A 27 16.67 -19.09 3.88
CA ASP A 27 16.92 -17.88 3.08
C ASP A 27 15.65 -17.19 2.57
N LEU A 28 14.53 -17.92 2.47
CA LEU A 28 13.28 -17.36 2.00
C LEU A 28 12.68 -16.36 3.00
N THR A 29 12.93 -16.54 4.31
CA THR A 29 12.51 -15.59 5.36
C THR A 29 13.09 -14.19 5.08
N GLN A 30 14.37 -14.13 4.73
CA GLN A 30 15.05 -12.87 4.42
C GLN A 30 14.51 -12.26 3.12
N LYS A 31 14.31 -13.05 2.06
CA LYS A 31 13.72 -12.57 0.79
C LYS A 31 12.30 -12.03 0.98
N ILE A 32 11.48 -12.67 1.81
CA ILE A 32 10.14 -12.18 2.14
C ILE A 32 10.22 -10.83 2.86
N LYS A 33 11.13 -10.69 3.82
CA LYS A 33 11.34 -9.43 4.53
C LYS A 33 11.75 -8.31 3.58
N GLU A 34 12.76 -8.55 2.73
CA GLU A 34 13.24 -7.57 1.74
C GLU A 34 12.12 -7.17 0.76
N SER A 35 11.33 -8.13 0.30
CA SER A 35 10.19 -7.87 -0.58
C SER A 35 9.13 -6.98 0.08
N LYS A 36 8.80 -7.24 1.35
CA LYS A 36 7.87 -6.39 2.12
C LYS A 36 8.41 -4.98 2.30
N GLU A 37 9.69 -4.83 2.63
CA GLU A 37 10.34 -3.53 2.79
C GLU A 37 10.43 -2.75 1.47
N ALA A 38 10.70 -3.41 0.35
CA ALA A 38 10.69 -2.79 -0.97
C ALA A 38 9.28 -2.32 -1.35
N THR A 39 8.27 -3.13 -1.08
CA THR A 39 6.86 -2.79 -1.33
C THR A 39 6.42 -1.59 -0.50
N ALA A 40 6.75 -1.55 0.80
CA ALA A 40 6.42 -0.42 1.67
C ALA A 40 7.04 0.88 1.15
N ARG A 41 8.33 0.86 0.79
CA ARG A 41 9.01 2.02 0.20
C ARG A 41 8.38 2.47 -1.12
N ALA A 42 8.00 1.53 -1.99
CA ALA A 42 7.34 1.87 -3.24
C ALA A 42 5.99 2.55 -3.02
N ILE A 43 5.21 2.11 -2.02
CA ILE A 43 3.93 2.73 -1.64
C ILE A 43 4.16 4.18 -1.18
N GLU A 44 5.15 4.41 -0.32
CA GLU A 44 5.50 5.75 0.17
C GLU A 44 5.90 6.69 -0.98
N LEU A 45 6.80 6.24 -1.86
CA LEU A 45 7.24 7.02 -3.02
C LEU A 45 6.09 7.33 -3.98
N GLN A 46 5.17 6.38 -4.20
CA GLN A 46 3.99 6.60 -5.03
C GLN A 46 3.04 7.63 -4.40
N ALA A 47 2.85 7.60 -3.09
CA ALA A 47 2.04 8.58 -2.37
C ALA A 47 2.64 9.99 -2.49
N GLU A 48 3.96 10.12 -2.29
CA GLU A 48 4.69 11.39 -2.44
C GLU A 48 4.60 11.93 -3.88
N ALA A 49 4.85 11.09 -4.88
CA ALA A 49 4.70 11.47 -6.29
C ALA A 49 3.28 11.93 -6.61
N GLY A 50 2.27 11.26 -6.03
CA GLY A 50 0.87 11.67 -6.14
C GLY A 50 0.60 13.07 -5.58
N LEU A 51 1.17 13.39 -4.41
CA LEU A 51 1.05 14.72 -3.80
C LEU A 51 1.68 15.80 -4.66
N LYS A 52 2.93 15.57 -5.11
CA LYS A 52 3.66 16.51 -5.99
C LYS A 52 2.90 16.77 -7.30
N ASN A 53 2.39 15.72 -7.93
CA ASN A 53 1.62 15.87 -9.17
C ASN A 53 0.34 16.69 -8.96
N ARG A 54 -0.36 16.50 -7.84
CA ARG A 54 -1.56 17.31 -7.52
C ARG A 54 -1.20 18.78 -7.31
N GLU A 55 -0.13 19.05 -6.57
CA GLU A 55 0.34 20.41 -6.34
C GLU A 55 0.70 21.13 -7.64
N ILE A 56 1.49 20.48 -8.51
CA ILE A 56 1.88 21.05 -9.80
C ILE A 56 0.67 21.26 -10.71
N VAL A 57 -0.25 20.29 -10.80
CA VAL A 57 -1.50 20.46 -11.57
C VAL A 57 -2.28 21.67 -11.06
N ARG A 58 -2.43 21.82 -9.74
CA ARG A 58 -3.13 22.97 -9.15
C ARG A 58 -2.45 24.30 -9.52
N GLU A 59 -1.14 24.38 -9.41
CA GLU A 59 -0.38 25.60 -9.72
C GLU A 59 -0.47 25.98 -11.20
N LEU A 60 -0.33 25.01 -12.10
CA LEU A 60 -0.44 25.26 -13.54
C LEU A 60 -1.87 25.71 -13.91
N ARG A 61 -2.88 25.12 -13.28
CA ARG A 61 -4.28 25.50 -13.52
C ARG A 61 -4.61 26.87 -12.93
N ALA A 62 -4.01 27.26 -11.81
CA ALA A 62 -4.09 28.61 -11.26
C ALA A 62 -3.45 29.67 -12.17
N GLN A 63 -2.47 29.27 -12.99
CA GLN A 63 -1.88 30.11 -14.05
C GLN A 63 -2.72 30.12 -15.35
N HIS A 64 -3.97 29.63 -15.29
CA HIS A 64 -4.92 29.58 -16.42
C HIS A 64 -4.51 28.67 -17.59
N LEU A 65 -3.55 27.76 -17.41
CA LEU A 65 -3.26 26.73 -18.43
C LEU A 65 -4.46 25.81 -18.57
N ASN A 66 -4.77 25.38 -19.79
CA ASN A 66 -5.85 24.42 -20.03
C ASN A 66 -5.40 22.97 -19.70
N VAL A 67 -6.36 22.05 -19.53
CA VAL A 67 -6.08 20.64 -19.18
C VAL A 67 -5.18 19.94 -20.21
N SER A 68 -5.28 20.29 -21.50
CA SER A 68 -4.44 19.72 -22.56
C SER A 68 -3.00 20.17 -22.46
N ASP A 69 -2.75 21.44 -22.13
CA ASP A 69 -1.40 21.98 -21.95
C ASP A 69 -0.74 21.38 -20.72
N VAL A 70 -1.48 21.26 -19.61
CA VAL A 70 -1.00 20.61 -18.38
C VAL A 70 -0.65 19.15 -18.64
N ALA A 71 -1.48 18.42 -19.40
CA ALA A 71 -1.22 17.04 -19.79
C ALA A 71 0.06 16.90 -20.62
N ALA A 72 0.30 17.83 -21.55
CA ALA A 72 1.50 17.85 -22.37
C ALA A 72 2.76 18.15 -21.55
N VAL A 73 2.71 19.13 -20.64
CA VAL A 73 3.86 19.51 -19.79
C VAL A 73 4.24 18.40 -18.81
N LEU A 74 3.25 17.71 -18.25
CA LEU A 74 3.46 16.65 -17.26
C LEU A 74 3.61 15.25 -17.89
N GLU A 75 3.56 15.14 -19.21
CA GLU A 75 3.63 13.88 -19.96
C GLU A 75 2.62 12.82 -19.47
N ILE A 76 1.42 13.26 -19.08
CA ILE A 76 0.32 12.39 -18.61
C ILE A 76 -0.93 12.58 -19.45
N SER A 77 -1.89 11.66 -19.30
CA SER A 77 -3.16 11.79 -20.01
C SER A 77 -4.02 12.93 -19.45
N ARG A 78 -4.85 13.54 -20.32
CA ARG A 78 -5.86 14.53 -19.90
C ARG A 78 -6.81 13.99 -18.83
N GLY A 79 -7.17 12.70 -18.91
CA GLY A 79 -7.98 12.04 -17.89
C GLY A 79 -7.27 11.95 -16.54
N ARG A 80 -5.96 11.74 -16.52
CA ARG A 80 -5.16 11.76 -15.28
C ARG A 80 -5.09 13.17 -14.69
N VAL A 81 -4.95 14.21 -15.51
CA VAL A 81 -5.02 15.61 -15.05
C VAL A 81 -6.37 15.89 -14.37
N ALA A 82 -7.48 15.56 -15.04
CA ALA A 82 -8.82 15.73 -14.48
C ALA A 82 -8.99 14.96 -13.16
N GLN A 83 -8.49 13.72 -13.08
CA GLN A 83 -8.51 12.94 -11.84
C GLN A 83 -7.75 13.64 -10.71
N LEU A 84 -6.57 14.20 -10.99
CA LEU A 84 -5.75 14.91 -10.01
C LEU A 84 -6.37 16.24 -9.57
N GLU A 85 -7.14 16.90 -10.44
CA GLU A 85 -7.95 18.07 -10.07
C GLU A 85 -9.14 17.70 -9.17
N HIS A 86 -9.82 16.60 -9.47
CA HIS A 86 -11.07 16.20 -8.81
C HIS A 86 -10.91 15.35 -7.55
N ALA A 87 -9.75 14.74 -7.30
CA ALA A 87 -9.47 13.93 -6.11
C ALA A 87 -9.35 14.75 -4.81
N GLN A 88 -10.10 15.84 -4.69
CA GLN A 88 -10.24 16.67 -3.49
C GLN A 88 -11.17 15.94 -2.51
N GLY A 89 -10.57 15.16 -1.60
CA GLY A 89 -11.21 14.52 -0.47
C GLY A 89 -10.16 14.10 0.54
#